data_AF-A0A4R5BKF0-F1
#
_entry.id   AF-A0A4R5BKF0-F1
#
_cell.length_a   1.000
_cell.length_b   1.000
_cell.length_c   1.000
_cell.angle_alpha   90.00
_cell.angle_beta   90.00
_cell.angle_gamma   90.00
#
_symmetry.space_group_name_H-M   'P 1'
#
loop_
_entity.id
_entity.type
_entity.pdbx_description
1 polymer ?
#
loop_
_entity_poly.entity_id
_entity_poly.type
_entity_poly.pdbx_seq_one_letter_code
_entity_poly.pdbx_strand_id
1 'polypeptide(L)'
;MTEDRARWRAYRCGGPITHVALDYGRTLTSGHDDVDAVLGMRPVNAAAKAALWELDAVGVVLALVSNTRVGQDRRAALKAAGVDGLFGPRVYLSHQLGADKSDPRFFAHVLDDLGVGPGQLLVCGNNPGTDIGPAAALGIPAVLLAPSP
;
A
#
# COMPACT_ATOMS: atom_id res chain seq x y z
N MET A 1 18.51 17.22 2.88
CA MET A 1 18.67 15.75 2.98
C MET A 1 18.62 15.40 4.46
N THR A 2 17.44 15.09 4.97
CA THR A 2 17.16 14.92 6.41
C THR A 2 17.56 13.53 6.90
N GLU A 3 18.02 13.45 8.15
CA GLU A 3 18.53 12.26 8.85
C GLU A 3 17.60 11.03 8.84
N ASP A 4 16.33 11.19 8.49
CA ASP A 4 15.32 10.13 8.52
C ASP A 4 15.52 9.05 7.43
N ARG A 5 16.15 9.40 6.30
CA ARG A 5 16.48 8.42 5.25
C ARG A 5 17.51 7.38 5.69
N ALA A 6 18.32 7.67 6.72
CA ALA A 6 19.33 6.73 7.23
C ALA A 6 18.71 5.58 8.05
N ARG A 7 17.48 5.73 8.54
CA ARG A 7 16.77 4.67 9.28
C ARG A 7 15.96 3.74 8.39
N TRP A 8 15.73 4.11 7.13
CA TRP A 8 15.05 3.25 6.17
C TRP A 8 16.05 2.24 5.56
N ARG A 9 16.21 1.12 6.25
CA ARG A 9 16.93 -0.08 5.80
C ARG A 9 16.17 -0.85 4.71
N ALA A 10 16.06 -0.27 3.52
CA ALA A 10 15.66 -1.02 2.33
C ALA A 10 16.67 -2.15 2.06
N TYR A 11 16.30 -3.16 1.28
CA TYR A 11 17.20 -4.23 0.83
C TYR A 11 18.54 -3.72 0.28
N ARG A 12 18.53 -2.60 -0.46
CA ARG A 12 19.74 -1.93 -0.98
C ARG A 12 20.66 -1.34 0.11
N CYS A 13 20.12 -1.14 1.31
CA CYS A 13 20.81 -0.60 2.48
C CYS A 13 21.01 -1.67 3.57
N GLY A 14 20.86 -2.97 3.24
CA GLY A 14 21.14 -4.09 4.13
C GLY A 14 20.04 -4.44 5.15
N GLY A 15 18.81 -3.94 4.98
CA GLY A 15 17.66 -4.38 5.78
C GLY A 15 16.80 -5.44 5.11
N PRO A 16 15.91 -6.11 5.87
CA PRO A 16 15.14 -7.24 5.36
C PRO A 16 13.98 -6.83 4.45
N ILE A 17 13.52 -5.59 4.52
CA ILE A 17 12.34 -5.13 3.77
C ILE A 17 12.71 -4.87 2.31
N THR A 18 12.02 -5.59 1.43
CA THR A 18 12.16 -5.52 -0.03
C THR A 18 10.90 -4.97 -0.68
N HIS A 19 9.74 -5.11 -0.02
CA HIS A 19 8.43 -4.75 -0.53
C HIS A 19 7.66 -3.85 0.43
N VAL A 20 6.85 -2.95 -0.11
CA VAL A 20 5.92 -2.11 0.66
C VAL A 20 4.52 -2.25 0.06
N ALA A 21 3.58 -2.79 0.84
CA ALA A 21 2.16 -2.83 0.52
C ALA A 21 1.45 -1.63 1.15
N LEU A 22 0.85 -0.79 0.32
CA LEU A 22 0.13 0.41 0.75
C LEU A 22 -1.37 0.20 0.69
N ASP A 23 -2.09 0.61 1.74
CA ASP A 23 -3.52 0.83 1.66
C ASP A 23 -3.83 2.00 0.70
N TYR A 24 -5.07 2.08 0.23
CA TYR A 24 -5.52 3.15 -0.65
C TYR A 24 -6.19 4.32 0.11
N GLY A 25 -7.27 4.05 0.84
CA GLY A 25 -8.17 5.09 1.32
C GLY A 25 -7.64 5.75 2.59
N ARG A 26 -7.48 7.08 2.61
CA ARG A 26 -6.84 7.80 3.73
C ARG A 26 -5.37 7.43 3.95
N THR A 27 -4.78 6.71 2.99
CA THR A 27 -3.37 6.35 2.94
C THR A 27 -2.73 6.98 1.71
N LEU A 28 -3.18 6.61 0.50
CA LEU A 28 -2.80 7.28 -0.75
C LEU A 28 -3.72 8.46 -1.09
N THR A 29 -4.92 8.51 -0.50
CA THR A 29 -5.91 9.58 -0.73
C THR A 29 -6.10 10.39 0.55
N SER A 30 -6.57 11.64 0.47
CA SER A 30 -7.03 12.37 1.66
C SER A 30 -8.49 12.06 1.99
N GLY A 31 -8.86 12.17 3.28
CA GLY A 31 -10.25 12.21 3.72
C GLY A 31 -10.95 13.55 3.43
N HIS A 32 -10.21 14.55 2.96
CA HIS A 32 -10.70 15.89 2.65
C HIS A 32 -10.91 16.13 1.14
N ASP A 33 -10.23 15.38 0.26
CA ASP A 33 -10.34 15.56 -1.21
C ASP A 33 -11.69 15.09 -1.75
N ASP A 34 -12.35 15.86 -2.61
CA ASP A 34 -13.59 15.40 -3.23
C ASP A 34 -13.43 14.07 -3.98
N VAL A 35 -14.52 13.32 -4.06
CA VAL A 35 -14.59 12.15 -4.94
C VAL A 35 -14.54 12.67 -6.37
N ASP A 36 -13.57 12.19 -7.14
CA ASP A 36 -13.48 12.53 -8.56
C ASP A 36 -14.72 11.94 -9.28
N ALA A 37 -15.47 12.81 -9.97
CA ALA A 37 -16.74 12.44 -10.59
C ALA A 37 -16.59 11.44 -11.74
N VAL A 38 -15.43 11.38 -12.38
CA VAL A 38 -15.13 10.44 -13.47
C VAL A 38 -14.63 9.12 -12.90
N LEU A 39 -13.74 9.16 -11.89
CA LEU A 39 -13.17 7.97 -11.29
C LEU A 39 -14.11 7.27 -10.29
N GLY A 40 -15.08 8.00 -9.72
CA GLY A 40 -15.94 7.51 -8.64
C GLY A 40 -15.19 7.22 -7.33
N MET A 41 -13.97 7.76 -7.18
CA MET A 41 -13.13 7.62 -6.00
C MET A 41 -12.26 8.84 -5.79
N ARG A 42 -11.69 8.97 -4.59
CA ARG A 42 -10.80 10.10 -4.27
C ARG A 42 -9.46 9.93 -5.00
N PRO A 43 -8.88 10.99 -5.58
CA PRO A 43 -7.61 10.88 -6.28
C PRO A 43 -6.46 10.55 -5.32
N VAL A 44 -5.36 10.01 -5.85
CA VAL A 44 -4.11 9.92 -5.10
C VAL A 44 -3.62 11.34 -4.83
N ASN A 45 -3.39 11.68 -3.56
CA ASN A 45 -2.99 13.03 -3.19
C ASN A 45 -1.51 13.29 -3.52
N ALA A 46 -1.13 14.57 -3.60
CA ALA A 46 0.22 14.96 -4.03
C ALA A 46 1.33 14.47 -3.10
N ALA A 47 1.11 14.48 -1.78
CA ALA A 47 2.10 14.03 -0.80
C ALA A 47 2.34 12.52 -0.90
N ALA A 48 1.28 11.73 -1.01
CA ALA A 48 1.37 10.29 -1.23
C ALA A 48 2.07 9.98 -2.55
N LYS A 49 1.73 10.69 -3.63
CA LYS A 49 2.42 10.56 -4.92
C LYS A 49 3.93 10.80 -4.79
N ALA A 50 4.35 11.86 -4.09
CA ALA A 50 5.76 12.14 -3.85
C ALA A 50 6.43 11.00 -3.06
N ALA A 51 5.81 10.53 -1.99
CA ALA A 51 6.32 9.42 -1.17
C ALA A 51 6.49 8.12 -1.98
N LEU A 52 5.57 7.80 -2.89
CA LEU A 52 5.68 6.62 -3.76
C LEU A 52 6.94 6.67 -4.65
N TRP A 53 7.24 7.83 -5.24
CA TRP A 53 8.46 8.01 -6.03
C TRP A 53 9.73 7.95 -5.16
N GLU A 54 9.67 8.43 -3.92
CA GLU A 54 10.79 8.29 -3.00
C GLU A 54 11.05 6.83 -2.60
N LEU A 55 9.98 6.05 -2.40
CA LEU A 55 10.09 4.61 -2.14
C LEU A 55 10.66 3.86 -3.35
N ASP A 56 10.21 4.17 -4.56
CA ASP A 56 10.77 3.60 -5.80
C ASP A 56 12.27 3.92 -5.94
N ALA A 57 12.67 5.17 -5.66
CA ALA A 57 14.07 5.59 -5.74
C ALA A 57 15.00 4.83 -4.77
N VAL A 58 14.51 4.39 -3.61
CA VAL A 58 15.27 3.54 -2.68
C VAL A 58 15.22 2.05 -3.04
N GLY A 59 14.50 1.69 -4.11
CA GLY A 59 14.52 0.38 -4.73
C GLY A 59 13.65 -0.67 -4.02
N VAL A 60 12.57 -0.26 -3.34
CA VAL A 60 11.57 -1.20 -2.86
C VAL A 60 10.48 -1.44 -3.89
N VAL A 61 9.96 -2.66 -3.92
CA VAL A 61 8.86 -3.03 -4.80
C VAL A 61 7.54 -2.62 -4.15
N LEU A 62 6.70 -1.89 -4.88
CA LEU A 62 5.42 -1.40 -4.36
C LEU A 62 4.27 -2.34 -4.71
N ALA A 63 3.37 -2.53 -3.76
CA ALA A 63 2.10 -3.22 -3.91
C ALA A 63 0.95 -2.38 -3.34
N LEU A 64 -0.25 -2.52 -3.90
CA LEU A 64 -1.47 -1.92 -3.36
C LEU A 64 -2.33 -2.99 -2.72
N VAL A 65 -2.83 -2.77 -1.50
CA VAL A 65 -3.76 -3.66 -0.80
C VAL A 65 -5.01 -2.90 -0.37
N SER A 66 -6.17 -3.20 -0.94
CA SER A 66 -7.38 -2.38 -0.72
C SER A 66 -8.64 -3.21 -0.52
N ASN A 67 -9.35 -2.92 0.57
CA ASN A 67 -10.72 -3.39 0.74
C ASN A 67 -11.62 -2.60 -0.21
N THR A 68 -12.30 -3.32 -1.09
CA THR A 68 -13.09 -2.78 -2.21
C THR A 68 -14.37 -3.57 -2.41
N ARG A 69 -15.34 -2.95 -3.10
CA ARG A 69 -16.55 -3.59 -3.63
C ARG A 69 -16.44 -3.74 -5.14
N VAL A 70 -17.35 -4.52 -5.74
CA VAL A 70 -17.49 -4.60 -7.20
C VAL A 70 -17.61 -3.19 -7.80
N GLY A 71 -16.85 -2.92 -8.86
CA GLY A 71 -16.78 -1.62 -9.52
C GLY A 71 -15.78 -0.63 -8.92
N GLN A 72 -15.16 -0.94 -7.77
CA GLN A 72 -14.11 -0.09 -7.18
C GLN A 72 -12.71 -0.57 -7.58
N ASP A 73 -12.31 -0.33 -8.83
CA ASP A 73 -10.95 -0.66 -9.30
C ASP A 73 -9.98 0.50 -9.06
N ARG A 74 -9.06 0.33 -8.11
CA ARG A 74 -8.08 1.36 -7.74
C ARG A 74 -7.04 1.64 -8.82
N ARG A 75 -6.88 0.74 -9.80
CA ARG A 75 -5.94 0.92 -10.92
C ARG A 75 -6.26 2.18 -11.73
N ALA A 76 -7.54 2.57 -11.85
CA ALA A 76 -7.93 3.79 -12.55
C ALA A 76 -7.36 5.05 -11.89
N ALA A 77 -7.41 5.13 -10.56
CA ALA A 77 -6.86 6.27 -9.82
C ALA A 77 -5.32 6.29 -9.84
N LEU A 78 -4.67 5.12 -9.76
CA LEU A 78 -3.21 5.03 -9.92
C LEU A 78 -2.76 5.53 -11.30
N LYS A 79 -3.50 5.16 -12.35
CA LYS A 79 -3.24 5.59 -13.73
C LYS A 79 -3.47 7.09 -13.91
N ALA A 80 -4.57 7.62 -13.38
CA ALA A 80 -4.85 9.06 -13.42
C ALA A 80 -3.76 9.88 -12.70
N ALA A 81 -3.19 9.33 -11.63
CA ALA A 81 -2.07 9.93 -10.91
C ALA A 81 -0.70 9.72 -11.59
N GLY A 82 -0.61 8.86 -12.62
CA GLY A 82 0.64 8.53 -13.32
C GLY A 82 1.63 7.73 -12.47
N VAL A 83 1.14 6.89 -11.57
CA VAL A 83 1.96 6.03 -10.68
C VAL A 83 1.65 4.55 -10.84
N ASP A 84 0.76 4.17 -11.76
CA ASP A 84 0.38 2.79 -12.03
C ASP A 84 1.59 1.90 -12.39
N GLY A 85 2.57 2.44 -13.11
CA GLY A 85 3.81 1.74 -13.44
C GLY A 85 4.63 1.29 -12.22
N LEU A 86 4.52 1.97 -11.07
CA LEU A 86 5.21 1.59 -9.84
C LEU A 86 4.63 0.29 -9.24
N PHE A 87 3.33 0.07 -9.41
CA PHE A 87 2.63 -1.10 -8.88
C PHE A 87 2.57 -2.25 -9.89
N GLY A 88 2.44 -1.94 -11.19
CA GLY A 88 2.27 -2.95 -12.23
C GLY A 88 1.13 -3.93 -11.88
N PRO A 89 1.35 -5.25 -11.89
CA PRO A 89 0.31 -6.23 -11.55
C PRO A 89 0.01 -6.33 -10.04
N ARG A 90 0.84 -5.76 -9.16
CA ARG A 90 0.79 -5.93 -7.69
C ARG A 90 -0.30 -5.08 -7.05
N VAL A 91 -1.54 -5.29 -7.46
CA VAL A 91 -2.72 -4.59 -6.99
C VAL A 91 -3.74 -5.61 -6.52
N TYR A 92 -3.88 -5.72 -5.20
CA TYR A 92 -4.71 -6.70 -4.52
C TYR A 92 -5.98 -6.02 -4.00
N LEU A 93 -7.12 -6.38 -4.60
CA LEU A 93 -8.42 -5.82 -4.28
C LEU A 93 -9.28 -6.90 -3.63
N SER A 94 -9.83 -6.65 -2.43
CA SER A 94 -10.56 -7.67 -1.68
C SER A 94 -11.73 -8.31 -2.44
N HIS A 95 -12.45 -7.53 -3.27
CA HIS A 95 -13.55 -8.08 -4.05
C HIS A 95 -13.08 -9.08 -5.13
N GLN A 96 -11.87 -8.91 -5.65
CA GLN A 96 -11.28 -9.83 -6.64
C GLN A 96 -10.79 -11.11 -5.97
N LEU A 97 -10.32 -11.01 -4.73
CA LEU A 97 -9.81 -12.14 -3.94
C LEU A 97 -10.91 -12.89 -3.17
N GLY A 98 -12.11 -12.31 -3.01
CA GLY A 98 -13.18 -12.90 -2.21
C GLY A 98 -12.87 -12.97 -0.71
N ALA A 99 -11.86 -12.21 -0.26
CA ALA A 99 -11.39 -12.10 1.11
C ALA A 99 -11.01 -10.65 1.36
N ASP A 100 -11.39 -10.08 2.50
CA ASP A 100 -10.93 -8.75 2.90
C ASP A 100 -9.63 -8.83 3.71
N LYS A 101 -8.98 -7.69 3.94
CA LYS A 101 -7.70 -7.65 4.66
C LYS A 101 -7.75 -8.17 6.10
N SER A 102 -8.94 -8.29 6.72
CA SER A 102 -9.09 -8.92 8.04
C SER A 102 -9.09 -10.45 7.98
N ASP A 103 -9.35 -11.02 6.80
CA ASP A 103 -9.23 -12.44 6.54
C ASP A 103 -7.73 -12.82 6.36
N PRO A 104 -7.20 -13.80 7.12
CA PRO A 104 -5.81 -14.24 7.00
C PRO A 104 -5.40 -14.65 5.57
N ARG A 105 -6.36 -15.12 4.76
CA ARG A 105 -6.11 -15.53 3.37
C ARG A 105 -5.66 -14.37 2.48
N PHE A 106 -6.06 -13.14 2.81
CA PHE A 106 -5.72 -11.97 1.98
C PHE A 106 -4.21 -11.74 1.98
N PHE A 107 -3.60 -11.57 3.15
CA PHE A 107 -2.17 -11.29 3.24
C PHE A 107 -1.31 -12.52 2.94
N ALA A 108 -1.80 -13.73 3.20
CA ALA A 108 -1.15 -14.96 2.73
C ALA A 108 -1.05 -14.96 1.19
N HIS A 109 -2.13 -14.65 0.49
CA HIS A 109 -2.12 -14.55 -0.98
C HIS A 109 -1.16 -13.45 -1.48
N VAL A 110 -1.11 -12.30 -0.81
CA VAL A 110 -0.18 -11.21 -1.16
C VAL A 110 1.28 -11.67 -1.04
N LEU A 111 1.64 -12.37 0.05
CA LEU A 111 3.00 -12.90 0.23
C LEU A 111 3.36 -13.93 -0.84
N ASP A 112 2.44 -14.84 -1.14
CA ASP A 112 2.62 -15.89 -2.14
C ASP A 112 2.80 -15.31 -3.56
N ASP A 113 1.96 -14.36 -3.98
CA ASP A 113 2.04 -13.73 -5.31
C ASP A 113 3.31 -12.87 -5.47
N LEU A 114 3.74 -12.21 -4.38
CA LEU A 114 5.01 -11.46 -4.36
C LEU A 114 6.24 -12.37 -4.25
N GLY A 115 6.08 -13.63 -3.83
CA GLY A 115 7.18 -14.56 -3.60
C GLY A 115 8.10 -14.15 -2.44
N VAL A 116 7.56 -13.55 -1.38
CA VAL A 116 8.35 -13.05 -0.23
C VAL A 116 7.86 -13.57 1.12
N GLY A 117 8.77 -13.64 2.08
CA GLY A 117 8.43 -13.95 3.47
C GLY A 117 7.84 -12.75 4.22
N PRO A 118 7.12 -12.97 5.35
CA PRO A 118 6.48 -11.91 6.12
C PRO A 118 7.43 -10.78 6.53
N GLY A 119 8.65 -11.11 6.96
CA GLY A 119 9.66 -10.13 7.38
C GLY A 119 10.25 -9.28 6.25
N GLN A 120 9.87 -9.54 5.00
CA GLN A 120 10.36 -8.81 3.82
C GLN A 120 9.32 -7.82 3.25
N LEU A 121 8.07 -7.91 3.71
CA LEU A 121 6.98 -7.03 3.33
C LEU A 121 6.69 -6.05 4.47
N LEU A 122 6.57 -4.77 4.18
CA LEU A 122 6.02 -3.78 5.11
C LEU A 122 4.62 -3.39 4.67
N VAL A 123 3.64 -3.40 5.59
CA VAL A 123 2.29 -2.88 5.32
C VAL A 123 2.16 -1.47 5.87
N CYS A 124 1.75 -0.52 5.04
CA CYS A 124 1.48 0.87 5.43
C CYS A 124 -0.01 1.17 5.21
N GLY A 125 -0.72 1.55 6.27
CA GLY A 125 -2.15 1.85 6.17
C GLY A 125 -2.68 2.68 7.31
N ASN A 126 -3.98 2.96 7.31
CA ASN A 126 -4.61 3.88 8.24
C ASN A 126 -5.55 3.18 9.24
N ASN A 127 -5.78 1.88 9.09
CA ASN A 127 -6.76 1.15 9.89
C ASN A 127 -6.10 0.03 10.72
N PRO A 128 -6.12 0.13 12.07
CA PRO A 128 -5.57 -0.90 12.94
C PRO A 128 -6.16 -2.30 12.74
N GLY A 129 -7.44 -2.41 12.40
CA GLY A 129 -8.16 -3.68 12.28
C GLY A 129 -8.00 -4.37 10.92
N THR A 130 -7.60 -3.63 9.88
CA THR A 130 -7.46 -4.20 8.52
C THR A 130 -6.05 -4.11 7.96
N ASP A 131 -5.22 -3.16 8.40
CA ASP A 131 -3.87 -2.97 7.87
C ASP A 131 -2.80 -3.44 8.85
N ILE A 132 -3.04 -3.29 10.15
CA ILE A 132 -2.03 -3.52 11.19
C ILE A 132 -2.19 -4.89 11.84
N GLY A 133 -3.34 -5.12 12.50
CA GLY A 133 -3.61 -6.35 13.24
C GLY A 133 -3.49 -7.61 12.37
N PRO A 134 -4.16 -7.69 11.21
CA PRO A 134 -4.07 -8.86 10.34
C PRO A 134 -2.67 -9.11 9.77
N ALA A 135 -1.95 -8.05 9.40
CA ALA A 135 -0.56 -8.16 8.95
C ALA A 135 0.36 -8.67 10.07
N ALA A 136 0.24 -8.09 11.26
CA ALA A 136 1.02 -8.48 12.43
C ALA A 136 0.76 -9.93 12.86
N ALA A 137 -0.48 -10.42 12.72
CA ALA A 137 -0.83 -11.81 13.00
C ALA A 137 -0.08 -12.82 12.12
N LEU A 138 0.43 -12.40 10.96
CA LEU A 138 1.27 -13.20 10.06
C LEU A 138 2.77 -12.91 10.21
N GLY A 139 3.16 -12.08 11.17
CA GLY A 139 4.55 -11.64 11.34
C GLY A 139 5.02 -10.62 10.32
N ILE A 140 4.09 -9.95 9.61
CA ILE A 140 4.40 -8.88 8.68
C ILE A 140 4.54 -7.57 9.49
N PRO A 141 5.67 -6.86 9.41
CA PRO A 141 5.80 -5.54 10.02
C PRO A 141 4.82 -4.55 9.38
N ALA A 142 4.19 -3.71 10.20
CA ALA A 142 3.18 -2.76 9.75
C ALA A 142 3.37 -1.38 10.40
N VAL A 143 3.07 -0.34 9.63
CA VAL A 143 3.08 1.06 10.06
C VAL A 143 1.68 1.63 9.96
N LEU A 144 1.17 2.10 11.09
CA LEU A 144 -0.06 2.89 11.14
C LEU A 144 0.28 4.34 10.80
N LEU A 145 -0.26 4.82 9.69
CA LEU A 145 -0.16 6.21 9.30
C LEU A 145 -1.28 6.98 10.00
N ALA A 146 -0.89 8.01 10.75
CA ALA A 146 -1.84 8.94 11.31
C ALA A 146 -2.60 9.64 10.16
N PRO A 147 -3.88 10.01 10.36
CA PRO A 147 -4.54 10.91 9.44
C PRO A 147 -3.69 12.17 9.30
N SER A 148 -3.39 12.58 8.06
CA SER A 148 -2.90 13.94 7.84
C SER A 148 -3.96 14.92 8.38
N PRO A 149 -3.57 15.95 9.16
CA PRO A 149 -4.49 16.99 9.61
C PRO A 149 -5.15 17.74 8.46
#